data_AF-A0A8T2G7D2-F1
#
_entry.id   AF-A0A8T2G7D2-F1
#
_cell.length_a   1.000
_cell.length_b   1.000
_cell.length_c   1.000
_cell.angle_alpha   90.00
_cell.angle_beta   90.00
_cell.angle_gamma   90.00
#
_symmetry.space_group_name_H-M   'P 1'
#
loop_
_entity.id
_entity.type
_entity.pdbx_description
1 polymer ?
#
loop_
_entity_poly.entity_id
_entity_poly.type
_entity_poly.pdbx_seq_one_letter_code
_entity_poly.pdbx_strand_id
1 'polypeptide(L)'
;MLFCSVRILFIISSKQLVLISKTEVTTTLTLHTTHKIESPTANPPQSKKKLFVIRMELLSTINLLAIALVLLVVPKIYGACRILVWRPWMLSRRFKKQGISGPKYRILYGNLREIRKMKNEAKLMVLDPNSNDIVPRVLPHLQQWKSQYGETFLYWQGTDPRLCISDHELAKQILSNKFVCFSKSKTKPEILKLSGNGLIFVNGLDWVRHRRILNPAFSMDKLKLMTQLMVDCTFRMFLEWKKQRNGVETEQFVLISREFKRLTADIIATAAFGSSYAEGIEVFKSQLELQKCCAAALTDLYFPGIQYLPTPSNLQIWKLDMKVNSSIKRIIDARLTSESKDYGNDLLGIMLTAASSNESEKKMSIDEIIEECKTFFFAGHETTANLLTWSTMLLSLHQDWQEKLREEVFNECGKDKIPDAETCSKLKLVNANCKRVPCG
;
A
#
# COMPACT_ATOMS: atom_id res chain seq x y z
N MET A 1 -6.48 -3.01 -10.23
CA MET A 1 -5.19 -2.33 -10.54
C MET A 1 -4.29 -2.00 -9.34
N LEU A 2 -4.69 -1.15 -8.36
CA LEU A 2 -3.76 -0.76 -7.26
C LEU A 2 -3.44 -1.92 -6.29
N PHE A 3 -4.35 -2.88 -6.11
CA PHE A 3 -4.16 -4.03 -5.19
C PHE A 3 -3.77 -5.36 -5.86
N CYS A 4 -4.05 -5.59 -7.15
CA CYS A 4 -3.45 -6.73 -7.86
C CYS A 4 -1.96 -6.50 -8.15
N SER A 5 -1.53 -5.23 -8.29
CA SER A 5 -0.09 -4.89 -8.23
C SER A 5 0.51 -5.07 -6.83
N VAL A 6 -0.30 -5.24 -5.78
CA VAL A 6 0.16 -5.47 -4.39
C VAL A 6 0.28 -6.96 -4.10
N ARG A 7 -0.38 -7.86 -4.83
CA ARG A 7 -0.17 -9.32 -4.68
C ARG A 7 1.08 -9.86 -5.40
N ILE A 8 1.63 -9.11 -6.36
CA ILE A 8 2.77 -9.55 -7.19
C ILE A 8 4.07 -8.78 -6.87
N LEU A 9 4.04 -7.82 -5.94
CA LEU A 9 5.16 -6.88 -5.76
C LEU A 9 5.45 -6.54 -4.29
N PHE A 10 5.69 -7.57 -3.50
CA PHE A 10 6.44 -7.43 -2.25
C PHE A 10 7.53 -8.46 -2.30
N ILE A 11 8.76 -8.08 -1.94
CA ILE A 11 9.75 -8.90 -1.22
C ILE A 11 11.15 -8.22 -1.23
N ILE A 12 11.80 -8.31 -0.04
CA ILE A 12 13.16 -7.98 0.44
C ILE A 12 13.59 -6.51 0.54
N SER A 13 13.54 -5.97 1.77
CA SER A 13 14.49 -4.96 2.24
C SER A 13 15.44 -5.62 3.24
N SER A 14 16.65 -5.97 2.79
CA SER A 14 17.71 -6.52 3.62
C SER A 14 18.20 -5.49 4.67
N LYS A 15 18.00 -5.78 5.96
CA LYS A 15 18.67 -5.11 7.08
C LYS A 15 19.43 -6.14 7.93
N GLN A 16 20.76 -6.05 7.92
CA GLN A 16 21.69 -5.98 9.07
C GLN A 16 23.07 -6.54 8.72
N LEU A 17 24.12 -5.76 9.00
CA LEU A 17 25.37 -6.23 9.62
C LEU A 17 26.21 -5.00 10.01
N VAL A 18 26.35 -4.72 11.31
CA VAL A 18 27.54 -4.06 11.89
C VAL A 18 27.68 -4.56 13.33
N LEU A 19 28.68 -5.40 13.58
CA LEU A 19 29.21 -5.73 14.91
C LEU A 19 30.71 -5.39 14.88
N ILE A 20 31.08 -4.45 15.75
CA ILE A 20 32.31 -4.29 16.55
C ILE A 20 33.69 -4.37 15.84
N SER A 21 34.42 -3.25 15.91
CA SER A 21 35.78 -3.23 16.46
C SER A 21 36.06 -1.89 17.15
N LYS A 22 36.17 -1.92 18.49
CA LYS A 22 36.84 -0.88 19.28
C LYS A 22 38.34 -1.01 19.04
N THR A 23 39.00 0.10 18.73
CA THR A 23 40.43 0.30 19.03
C THR A 23 40.66 1.79 19.21
N GLU A 24 40.99 2.15 20.44
CA GLU A 24 41.44 3.47 20.88
C GLU A 24 42.79 3.80 20.23
N VAL A 25 42.94 5.03 19.74
CA VAL A 25 44.26 5.64 19.52
C VAL A 25 44.18 7.05 20.06
N THR A 26 44.61 7.20 21.31
CA THR A 26 44.85 8.49 21.97
C THR A 26 46.17 9.05 21.42
N THR A 27 46.11 10.14 20.65
CA THR A 27 47.31 10.88 20.23
C THR A 27 47.39 12.17 21.03
N THR A 28 48.25 12.18 22.04
CA THR A 28 48.67 13.34 22.83
C THR A 28 49.58 14.22 21.97
N LEU A 29 49.14 15.44 21.64
CA LEU A 29 49.97 16.48 21.04
C LEU A 29 50.51 17.38 22.15
N THR A 30 51.79 17.18 22.48
CA THR A 30 52.60 18.07 23.32
C THR A 30 53.00 19.30 22.51
N LEU A 31 52.45 20.47 22.88
CA LEU A 31 52.89 21.77 22.37
C LEU A 31 54.08 22.26 23.21
N HIS A 32 55.28 22.22 22.63
CA HIS A 32 56.46 22.91 23.15
C HIS A 32 56.33 24.42 22.88
N THR A 33 56.19 25.21 23.94
CA THR A 33 56.32 26.67 23.90
C THR A 33 57.79 27.06 24.10
N THR A 34 58.45 27.58 23.06
CA THR A 34 59.71 28.31 23.20
C THR A 34 59.43 29.80 23.22
N HIS A 35 59.57 30.43 24.40
CA HIS A 35 59.63 31.87 24.54
C HIS A 35 60.96 32.39 23.99
N LYS A 36 60.92 33.29 23.01
CA LYS A 36 62.03 34.16 22.66
C LYS A 36 61.60 35.62 22.85
N ILE A 37 62.33 36.29 23.75
CA ILE A 37 62.13 37.67 24.18
C ILE A 37 62.89 38.56 23.20
N GLU A 38 62.20 39.49 22.53
CA GLU A 38 62.82 40.67 21.92
C GLU A 38 61.96 41.91 22.28
N SER A 39 62.65 42.95 22.74
CA SER A 39 62.14 44.21 23.30
C SER A 39 61.96 45.29 22.20
N PRO A 40 61.28 46.43 22.50
CA PRO A 40 60.37 47.06 21.55
C PRO A 40 60.94 48.28 20.83
N THR A 41 60.56 48.46 19.56
CA THR A 41 60.65 49.77 18.89
C THR A 41 59.40 50.05 18.06
N ALA A 42 58.84 51.25 18.26
CA ALA A 42 57.73 51.90 17.56
C ALA A 42 56.31 51.32 17.76
N ASN A 43 55.53 52.00 18.62
CA ASN A 43 54.07 51.79 18.73
C ASN A 43 53.36 52.27 17.45
N PRO A 44 52.68 51.40 16.68
CA PRO A 44 51.71 51.86 15.69
C PRO A 44 50.47 52.41 16.43
N PRO A 45 49.70 53.34 15.82
CA PRO A 45 48.58 53.99 16.50
C PRO A 45 47.60 52.96 17.04
N GLN A 46 47.11 53.16 18.27
CA GLN A 46 46.22 52.28 19.04
C GLN A 46 44.99 51.77 18.24
N SER A 47 44.59 52.49 17.19
CA SER A 47 43.54 52.09 16.24
C SER A 47 43.93 50.90 15.35
N LYS A 48 45.19 50.78 14.90
CA LYS A 48 45.65 49.69 14.04
C LYS A 48 45.78 48.36 14.79
N LYS A 49 46.19 48.37 16.06
CA LYS A 49 46.23 47.17 16.92
C LYS A 49 44.82 46.64 17.23
N LYS A 50 43.87 47.52 17.57
CA LYS A 50 42.45 47.12 17.75
C LYS A 50 41.87 46.53 16.46
N LEU A 51 42.12 47.15 15.31
CA LEU A 51 41.64 46.66 14.02
C LEU A 51 42.25 45.30 13.64
N PHE A 52 43.52 45.05 14.00
CA PHE A 52 44.19 43.77 13.78
C PHE A 52 43.63 42.64 14.67
N VAL A 53 43.39 42.92 15.95
CA VAL A 53 42.77 41.96 16.89
C VAL A 53 41.34 41.63 16.45
N ILE A 54 40.54 42.63 16.08
CA ILE A 54 39.18 42.43 15.55
C ILE A 54 39.22 41.59 14.27
N ARG A 55 40.17 41.83 13.36
CA ARG A 55 40.36 40.99 12.16
C ARG A 55 40.73 39.56 12.50
N MET A 56 41.61 39.33 13.47
CA MET A 56 41.99 37.98 13.91
C MET A 56 40.83 37.23 14.57
N GLU A 57 40.04 37.89 15.44
CA GLU A 57 38.85 37.30 16.04
C GLU A 57 37.77 37.00 14.99
N LEU A 58 37.59 37.89 14.01
CA LEU A 58 36.69 37.67 12.88
C LEU A 58 37.14 36.47 12.02
N LEU A 59 38.45 36.35 11.72
CA LEU A 59 39.01 35.21 10.99
C LEU A 59 38.86 33.89 11.77
N SER A 60 39.08 33.92 13.09
CA SER A 60 38.91 32.76 13.98
C SER A 60 37.45 32.29 14.03
N THR A 61 36.51 33.21 14.19
CA THR A 61 35.07 32.90 14.20
C THR A 61 34.58 32.38 12.84
N ILE A 62 35.05 32.95 11.72
CA ILE A 62 34.76 32.43 10.37
C ILE A 62 35.28 31.00 10.20
N ASN A 63 36.50 30.70 10.66
CA ASN A 63 37.07 29.36 10.59
C ASN A 63 36.31 28.35 11.46
N LEU A 64 35.90 28.73 12.68
CA LEU A 64 35.07 27.91 13.55
C LEU A 64 33.71 27.61 12.92
N LEU A 65 33.06 28.62 12.31
CA LEU A 65 31.81 28.45 11.57
C LEU A 65 31.98 27.55 10.35
N ALA A 66 33.09 27.67 9.62
CA ALA A 66 33.40 26.81 8.48
C ALA A 66 33.62 25.35 8.92
N ILE A 67 34.35 25.10 10.01
CA ILE A 67 34.54 23.76 10.56
C ILE A 67 33.20 23.16 11.01
N ALA A 68 32.36 23.94 11.70
CA ALA A 68 31.04 23.50 12.11
C ALA A 68 30.15 23.15 10.90
N LEU A 69 30.19 23.97 9.84
CA LEU A 69 29.47 23.70 8.59
C LEU A 69 29.97 22.42 7.92
N VAL A 70 31.28 22.20 7.85
CA VAL A 70 31.89 20.99 7.29
C VAL A 70 31.45 19.75 8.08
N LEU A 71 31.50 19.80 9.42
CA LEU A 71 31.05 18.70 10.28
C LEU A 71 29.56 18.39 10.12
N LEU A 72 28.72 19.36 9.75
CA LEU A 72 27.30 19.15 9.46
C LEU A 72 27.05 18.62 8.04
N VAL A 73 27.79 19.11 7.06
CA VAL A 73 27.53 18.84 5.64
C VAL A 73 28.19 17.55 5.17
N VAL A 74 29.44 17.29 5.55
CA VAL A 74 30.21 16.12 5.08
C VAL A 74 29.53 14.78 5.41
N PRO A 75 29.02 14.54 6.63
CA PRO A 75 28.31 13.30 6.94
C PRO A 75 27.03 13.12 6.11
N LYS A 76 26.33 14.21 5.78
CA LYS A 76 25.14 14.17 4.93
C LYS A 76 25.48 13.87 3.47
N ILE A 77 26.53 14.49 2.94
CA ILE A 77 27.05 14.17 1.60
C ILE A 77 27.50 12.71 1.53
N TYR A 78 28.29 12.25 2.51
CA TYR A 78 28.72 10.86 2.59
C TYR A 78 27.52 9.90 2.66
N GLY A 79 26.52 10.20 3.49
CA GLY A 79 25.28 9.44 3.58
C GLY A 79 24.52 9.39 2.24
N ALA A 80 24.43 10.52 1.54
CA ALA A 80 23.80 10.62 0.23
C ALA A 80 24.57 9.82 -0.83
N CYS A 81 25.90 9.98 -0.94
CA CYS A 81 26.75 9.20 -1.84
C CYS A 81 26.65 7.69 -1.56
N ARG A 82 26.58 7.31 -0.28
CA ARG A 82 26.40 5.91 0.12
C ARG A 82 25.08 5.34 -0.37
N ILE A 83 23.99 6.09 -0.26
CA ILE A 83 22.64 5.64 -0.66
C ILE A 83 22.44 5.72 -2.17
N LEU A 84 22.92 6.77 -2.82
CA LEU A 84 22.67 7.06 -4.23
C LEU A 84 23.66 6.36 -5.17
N VAL A 85 24.89 6.08 -4.75
CA VAL A 85 25.93 5.54 -5.64
C VAL A 85 26.45 4.21 -5.12
N TRP A 86 27.01 4.20 -3.91
CA TRP A 86 27.73 3.02 -3.42
C TRP A 86 26.81 1.81 -3.19
N ARG A 87 25.68 2.00 -2.52
CA ARG A 87 24.72 0.92 -2.23
C ARG A 87 24.15 0.31 -3.52
N PRO A 88 23.65 1.09 -4.51
CA PRO A 88 23.19 0.54 -5.78
C PRO A 88 24.27 -0.21 -6.55
N TRP A 89 25.48 0.35 -6.61
CA TRP A 89 26.62 -0.29 -7.26
C TRP A 89 26.99 -1.61 -6.59
N MET A 90 27.12 -1.62 -5.27
CA MET A 90 27.50 -2.79 -4.48
C MET A 90 26.46 -3.91 -4.58
N LEU A 91 25.17 -3.59 -4.44
CA LEU A 91 24.08 -4.56 -4.56
C LEU A 91 23.98 -5.13 -5.97
N SER A 92 24.03 -4.28 -7.00
CA SER A 92 24.00 -4.74 -8.40
C SER A 92 25.17 -5.69 -8.69
N ARG A 93 26.37 -5.40 -8.17
CA ARG A 93 27.54 -6.26 -8.34
C ARG A 93 27.38 -7.59 -7.59
N ARG A 94 26.82 -7.59 -6.38
CA ARG A 94 26.57 -8.82 -5.59
C ARG A 94 25.55 -9.73 -6.27
N PHE A 95 24.40 -9.19 -6.69
CA PHE A 95 23.39 -9.96 -7.40
C PHE A 95 23.89 -10.48 -8.75
N LYS A 96 24.67 -9.67 -9.49
CA LYS A 96 25.28 -10.12 -10.75
C LYS A 96 26.22 -11.32 -10.55
N LYS A 97 26.95 -11.39 -9.43
CA LYS A 97 27.77 -12.57 -9.09
C LYS A 97 26.94 -13.83 -8.80
N GLN A 98 25.68 -13.65 -8.40
CA GLN A 98 24.71 -14.75 -8.18
C GLN A 98 23.90 -15.07 -9.44
N GLY A 99 24.25 -14.51 -10.60
CA GLY A 99 23.52 -14.71 -11.86
C GLY A 99 22.27 -13.84 -12.02
N ILE A 100 21.92 -13.01 -11.03
CA ILE A 100 20.74 -12.14 -11.08
C ILE A 100 21.14 -10.80 -11.71
N SER A 101 20.61 -10.52 -12.89
CA SER A 101 20.82 -9.27 -13.62
C SER A 101 19.55 -8.42 -13.65
N GLY A 102 19.60 -7.26 -14.31
CA GLY A 102 18.45 -6.36 -14.40
C GLY A 102 18.78 -5.01 -15.02
N PRO A 103 17.78 -4.14 -15.19
CA PRO A 103 17.96 -2.83 -15.79
C PRO A 103 18.93 -1.96 -14.99
N LYS A 104 19.71 -1.12 -15.69
CA LYS A 104 20.72 -0.26 -15.07
C LYS A 104 20.08 0.75 -14.11
N TYR A 105 20.67 0.91 -12.93
CA TYR A 105 20.30 1.95 -11.97
C TYR A 105 20.62 3.35 -12.52
N ARG A 106 19.67 4.27 -12.41
CA ARG A 106 19.90 5.71 -12.65
C ARG A 106 19.86 6.45 -11.32
N ILE A 107 20.83 7.34 -11.09
CA ILE A 107 20.93 8.12 -9.85
C ILE A 107 19.59 8.80 -9.55
N LEU A 108 19.16 8.72 -8.28
CA LEU A 108 17.91 9.26 -7.76
C LEU A 108 16.63 8.54 -8.21
N TYR A 109 16.47 8.35 -9.52
CA TYR A 109 15.23 7.85 -10.14
C TYR A 109 15.14 6.33 -10.23
N GLY A 110 16.25 5.60 -10.14
CA GLY A 110 16.29 4.17 -10.43
C GLY A 110 15.74 3.92 -11.83
N ASN A 111 14.71 3.08 -11.92
CA ASN A 111 14.00 2.77 -13.16
C ASN A 111 12.63 3.45 -13.28
N LEU A 112 12.27 4.38 -12.39
CA LEU A 112 10.91 4.97 -12.35
C LEU A 112 10.51 5.67 -13.65
N ARG A 113 11.43 6.40 -14.29
CA ARG A 113 11.16 7.08 -15.57
C ARG A 113 10.88 6.09 -16.70
N GLU A 114 11.61 4.99 -16.73
CA GLU A 114 11.45 3.91 -17.70
C GLU A 114 10.11 3.18 -17.48
N ILE A 115 9.79 2.84 -16.24
CA ILE A 115 8.49 2.26 -15.85
C ILE A 115 7.34 3.19 -16.27
N ARG A 116 7.46 4.49 -16.01
CA ARG A 116 6.42 5.47 -16.38
C ARG A 116 6.24 5.55 -17.89
N LYS A 117 7.33 5.57 -18.66
CA LYS A 117 7.30 5.55 -20.13
C LYS A 117 6.56 4.31 -20.64
N MET A 118 7.00 3.12 -20.23
CA MET A 118 6.38 1.85 -20.64
C MET A 118 4.89 1.77 -20.25
N LYS A 119 4.52 2.23 -19.05
CA LYS A 119 3.12 2.30 -18.61
C LYS A 119 2.28 3.26 -19.44
N ASN A 120 2.85 4.37 -19.90
CA ASN A 120 2.13 5.31 -20.76
C ASN A 120 2.00 4.80 -22.20
N GLU A 121 3.01 4.13 -22.73
CA GLU A 121 2.93 3.45 -24.04
C GLU A 121 1.89 2.32 -24.01
N ALA A 122 1.91 1.50 -22.96
CA ALA A 122 0.91 0.47 -22.75
C ALA A 122 -0.51 1.05 -22.62
N LYS A 123 -0.69 2.32 -22.22
CA LYS A 123 -2.03 2.96 -22.19
C LYS A 123 -2.73 3.04 -23.54
N LEU A 124 -1.96 3.03 -24.63
CA LEU A 124 -2.49 3.09 -25.98
C LEU A 124 -2.74 1.70 -26.57
N MET A 125 -2.29 0.65 -25.89
CA MET A 125 -2.49 -0.73 -26.34
C MET A 125 -3.97 -1.13 -26.19
N VAL A 126 -4.57 -1.54 -27.29
CA VAL A 126 -5.88 -2.20 -27.33
C VAL A 126 -5.67 -3.67 -26.95
N LEU A 127 -6.41 -4.14 -25.95
CA LEU A 127 -6.38 -5.55 -25.56
C LEU A 127 -7.17 -6.37 -26.60
N ASP A 128 -6.65 -7.54 -26.95
CA ASP A 128 -7.39 -8.52 -27.75
C ASP A 128 -8.56 -9.06 -26.91
N PRO A 129 -9.83 -8.89 -27.35
CA PRO A 129 -10.99 -9.41 -26.62
C PRO A 129 -10.97 -10.93 -26.42
N ASN A 130 -10.25 -11.67 -27.25
CA ASN A 130 -10.13 -13.13 -27.15
C ASN A 130 -8.96 -13.57 -26.26
N SER A 131 -8.11 -12.65 -25.80
CA SER A 131 -6.97 -12.93 -24.94
C SER A 131 -7.21 -12.45 -23.52
N ASN A 132 -6.94 -13.33 -22.56
CA ASN A 132 -6.98 -13.00 -21.14
C ASN A 132 -5.65 -12.43 -20.62
N ASP A 133 -4.63 -12.30 -21.48
CA ASP A 133 -3.34 -11.76 -21.08
C ASP A 133 -3.36 -10.23 -20.98
N ILE A 134 -3.61 -9.76 -19.77
CA ILE A 134 -3.60 -8.33 -19.42
C ILE A 134 -2.23 -7.84 -18.94
N VAL A 135 -1.25 -8.74 -18.75
CA VAL A 135 0.06 -8.39 -18.18
C VAL A 135 0.78 -7.32 -19.00
N PRO A 136 0.81 -7.36 -20.35
CA PRO A 136 1.45 -6.30 -21.14
C PRO A 136 0.83 -4.93 -20.92
N ARG A 137 -0.46 -4.89 -20.58
CA ARG A 137 -1.20 -3.64 -20.36
C ARG A 137 -0.97 -3.06 -18.97
N VAL A 138 -0.92 -3.92 -17.95
CA VAL A 138 -0.91 -3.51 -16.53
C VAL A 138 0.53 -3.39 -15.99
N LEU A 139 1.39 -4.34 -16.34
CA LEU A 139 2.77 -4.46 -15.85
C LEU A 139 3.78 -4.61 -17.02
N PRO A 140 3.78 -3.72 -18.03
CA PRO A 140 4.61 -3.85 -19.24
C PRO A 140 6.10 -4.02 -18.93
N HIS A 141 6.61 -3.19 -18.02
CA HIS A 141 8.00 -3.24 -17.55
C HIS A 141 8.41 -4.59 -16.98
N LEU A 142 7.55 -5.29 -16.22
CA LEU A 142 7.92 -6.59 -15.65
C LEU A 142 7.96 -7.66 -16.73
N GLN A 143 7.02 -7.67 -17.67
CA GLN A 143 7.03 -8.62 -18.78
C GLN A 143 8.24 -8.41 -19.68
N GLN A 144 8.53 -7.15 -20.04
CA GLN A 144 9.67 -6.80 -20.86
C GLN A 144 10.98 -7.20 -20.16
N TRP A 145 11.16 -6.85 -18.89
CA TRP A 145 12.37 -7.21 -18.16
C TRP A 145 12.48 -8.71 -17.88
N LYS A 146 11.37 -9.42 -17.66
CA LYS A 146 11.37 -10.88 -17.58
C LYS A 146 11.95 -11.50 -18.86
N SER A 147 11.53 -11.01 -20.04
CA SER A 147 12.05 -11.50 -21.32
C SER A 147 13.55 -11.20 -21.54
N GLN A 148 14.06 -10.10 -20.96
CA GLN A 148 15.45 -9.66 -21.16
C GLN A 148 16.43 -10.22 -20.12
N TYR A 149 16.01 -10.38 -18.87
CA TYR A 149 16.87 -10.68 -17.74
C TYR A 149 16.56 -12.02 -17.07
N GLY A 150 15.51 -12.72 -17.52
CA GLY A 150 15.06 -14.00 -16.98
C GLY A 150 13.98 -13.87 -15.91
N GLU A 151 13.62 -14.99 -15.28
CA GLU A 151 12.50 -15.08 -14.34
C GLU A 151 12.69 -14.29 -13.04
N THR A 152 13.95 -14.08 -12.65
CA THR A 152 14.32 -13.32 -11.46
C THR A 152 15.27 -12.20 -11.84
N PHE A 153 14.89 -10.95 -11.56
CA PHE A 153 15.70 -9.78 -11.91
C PHE A 153 15.63 -8.66 -10.87
N LEU A 154 16.70 -7.88 -10.76
CA LEU A 154 16.81 -6.75 -9.85
C LEU A 154 16.49 -5.44 -10.58
N TYR A 155 15.56 -4.65 -10.05
CA TYR A 155 15.26 -3.30 -10.54
C TYR A 155 15.14 -2.31 -9.37
N TRP A 156 15.00 -1.03 -9.69
CA TRP A 156 15.09 0.05 -8.70
C TRP A 156 13.88 0.98 -8.74
N GLN A 157 13.23 1.15 -7.59
CA GLN A 157 12.21 2.18 -7.38
C GLN A 157 12.84 3.35 -6.62
N GLY A 158 13.25 4.40 -7.35
CA GLY A 158 14.04 5.46 -6.77
C GLY A 158 15.38 4.91 -6.29
N THR A 159 15.64 4.94 -4.99
CA THR A 159 16.86 4.37 -4.37
C THR A 159 16.64 3.00 -3.74
N ASP A 160 15.40 2.50 -3.77
CA ASP A 160 15.05 1.23 -3.15
C ASP A 160 15.20 0.07 -4.15
N PRO A 161 16.04 -0.93 -3.85
CA PRO A 161 16.16 -2.14 -4.67
C PRO A 161 14.90 -2.99 -4.55
N ARG A 162 14.49 -3.59 -5.67
CA ARG A 162 13.36 -4.52 -5.75
C ARG A 162 13.78 -5.75 -6.53
N LEU A 163 13.49 -6.92 -5.99
CA LEU A 163 13.68 -8.18 -6.69
C LEU A 163 12.33 -8.65 -7.22
N CYS A 164 12.23 -8.81 -8.54
CA CYS A 164 11.09 -9.49 -9.15
C CYS A 164 11.39 -10.98 -9.18
N ILE A 165 10.46 -11.80 -8.70
CA ILE A 165 10.57 -13.26 -8.67
C ILE A 165 9.34 -13.81 -9.39
N SER A 166 9.57 -14.51 -10.50
CA SER A 166 8.50 -15.18 -11.27
C SER A 166 8.46 -16.69 -11.04
N ASP A 167 9.49 -17.26 -10.41
CA ASP A 167 9.59 -18.69 -10.10
C ASP A 167 8.58 -19.08 -8.99
N HIS A 168 7.80 -20.13 -9.24
CA HIS A 168 6.70 -20.51 -8.37
C HIS A 168 7.17 -21.16 -7.05
N GLU A 169 8.25 -21.92 -7.06
CA GLU A 169 8.77 -22.57 -5.85
C GLU A 169 9.38 -21.54 -4.91
N LEU A 170 10.15 -20.58 -5.44
CA LEU A 170 10.66 -19.45 -4.66
C LEU A 170 9.52 -18.58 -4.12
N ALA A 171 8.53 -18.25 -4.95
CA ALA A 171 7.36 -17.50 -4.49
C ALA A 171 6.62 -18.23 -3.36
N LYS A 172 6.40 -19.54 -3.50
CA LYS A 172 5.79 -20.40 -2.48
C LYS A 172 6.64 -20.42 -1.21
N GLN A 173 7.95 -20.61 -1.32
CA GLN A 173 8.85 -20.56 -0.17
C GLN A 173 8.73 -19.23 0.55
N ILE A 174 8.77 -18.10 -0.15
CA ILE A 174 8.75 -16.79 0.51
C ILE A 174 7.39 -16.49 1.15
N LEU A 175 6.29 -16.87 0.49
CA LEU A 175 4.93 -16.58 0.98
C LEU A 175 4.43 -17.55 2.06
N SER A 176 4.98 -18.76 2.13
CA SER A 176 4.59 -19.77 3.14
C SER A 176 5.50 -19.80 4.37
N ASN A 177 6.71 -19.25 4.25
CA ASN A 177 7.69 -19.33 5.31
C ASN A 177 7.33 -18.41 6.48
N LYS A 178 7.31 -19.00 7.68
CA LYS A 178 6.99 -18.32 8.94
C LYS A 178 8.20 -17.59 9.57
N PHE A 179 9.39 -17.71 8.98
CA PHE A 179 10.56 -16.99 9.48
C PHE A 179 10.38 -15.47 9.30
N VAL A 180 10.88 -14.71 10.28
CA VAL A 180 10.81 -13.24 10.35
C VAL A 180 11.63 -12.55 9.22
N CYS A 181 12.30 -13.32 8.36
CA CYS A 181 13.16 -12.81 7.29
C CYS A 181 12.39 -12.04 6.19
N PHE A 182 11.08 -12.26 6.03
CA PHE A 182 10.28 -11.63 4.98
C PHE A 182 9.23 -10.68 5.56
N SER A 183 9.66 -9.51 6.03
CA SER A 183 8.75 -8.43 6.43
C SER A 183 8.15 -7.72 5.21
N LYS A 184 6.90 -7.24 5.31
CA LYS A 184 6.31 -6.40 4.27
C LYS A 184 7.16 -5.14 4.07
N SER A 185 7.34 -4.71 2.83
CA SER A 185 8.12 -3.51 2.54
C SER A 185 7.42 -2.25 3.03
N LYS A 186 8.20 -1.20 3.30
CA LYS A 186 7.64 0.12 3.62
C LYS A 186 6.70 0.58 2.51
N THR A 187 5.48 0.94 2.90
CA THR A 187 4.44 1.42 2.01
C THR A 187 4.59 2.92 1.82
N LYS A 188 4.28 3.40 0.60
CA LYS A 188 4.25 4.84 0.35
C LYS A 188 3.13 5.50 1.18
N PRO A 189 3.35 6.68 1.76
CA PRO A 189 2.38 7.33 2.64
C PRO A 189 1.04 7.60 1.99
N GLU A 190 1.01 7.91 0.69
CA GLU A 190 -0.22 8.13 -0.08
C GLU A 190 -1.11 6.87 -0.06
N ILE A 191 -0.50 5.69 -0.15
CA ILE A 191 -1.21 4.40 -0.09
C ILE A 191 -1.76 4.16 1.32
N LEU A 192 -1.02 4.55 2.36
CA LEU A 192 -1.51 4.48 3.74
C LEU A 192 -2.67 5.45 3.99
N LYS A 193 -2.68 6.62 3.34
CA LYS A 193 -3.84 7.54 3.41
C LYS A 193 -5.10 6.96 2.73
N LEU A 194 -4.92 6.22 1.64
CA LEU A 194 -6.02 5.54 0.94
C LEU A 194 -6.61 4.39 1.77
N SER A 195 -5.74 3.47 2.18
CA SER A 195 -6.15 2.17 2.70
C SER A 195 -6.01 2.04 4.22
N GLY A 196 -5.42 3.01 4.90
CA GLY A 196 -5.08 2.93 6.32
C GLY A 196 -3.88 2.03 6.60
N ASN A 197 -3.32 2.16 7.80
CA ASN A 197 -2.32 1.26 8.36
C ASN A 197 -2.97 0.10 9.14
N GLY A 198 -3.90 -0.61 8.51
CA GLY A 198 -4.55 -1.80 9.09
C GLY A 198 -3.84 -3.11 8.73
N LEU A 199 -4.56 -4.23 8.83
CA LEU A 199 -4.04 -5.60 8.78
C LEU A 199 -3.19 -5.90 7.54
N ILE A 200 -3.47 -5.22 6.43
CA ILE A 200 -2.73 -5.36 5.17
C ILE A 200 -1.30 -4.82 5.29
N PHE A 201 -1.07 -3.74 6.05
CA PHE A 201 0.23 -3.05 6.11
C PHE A 201 0.97 -3.20 7.45
N VAL A 202 0.27 -3.49 8.54
CA VAL A 202 0.88 -3.77 9.84
C VAL A 202 1.76 -5.03 9.76
N ASN A 203 2.84 -5.05 10.53
CA ASN A 203 3.83 -6.14 10.60
C ASN A 203 4.10 -6.56 12.06
N GLY A 204 4.76 -7.71 12.24
CA GLY A 204 5.27 -8.14 13.55
C GLY A 204 4.17 -8.44 14.56
N LEU A 205 4.40 -8.08 15.83
CA LEU A 205 3.49 -8.37 16.93
C LEU A 205 2.14 -7.66 16.79
N ASP A 206 2.13 -6.42 16.30
CA ASP A 206 0.89 -5.68 16.03
C ASP A 206 0.03 -6.41 14.99
N TRP A 207 0.64 -6.99 13.95
CA TRP A 207 -0.11 -7.76 12.96
C TRP A 207 -0.73 -9.02 13.58
N VAL A 208 0.02 -9.72 14.44
CA VAL A 208 -0.49 -10.89 15.17
C VAL A 208 -1.68 -10.50 16.06
N ARG A 209 -1.58 -9.38 16.79
CA ARG A 209 -2.67 -8.84 17.62
C ARG A 209 -3.91 -8.52 16.79
N HIS A 210 -3.76 -7.71 15.74
CA HIS A 210 -4.88 -7.31 14.88
C HIS A 210 -5.54 -8.53 14.25
N ARG A 211 -4.75 -9.48 13.73
CA ARG A 211 -5.27 -10.73 13.14
C ARG A 211 -6.05 -11.55 14.17
N ARG A 212 -5.56 -11.67 15.40
CA ARG A 212 -6.23 -12.39 16.48
C ARG A 212 -7.59 -11.77 16.83
N ILE A 213 -7.66 -10.45 16.94
CA ILE A 213 -8.88 -9.71 17.26
C ILE A 213 -9.92 -9.83 16.13
N LEU A 214 -9.49 -9.74 14.87
CA LEU A 214 -10.40 -9.66 13.72
C LEU A 214 -10.84 -11.04 13.17
N ASN A 215 -10.04 -12.10 13.36
CA ASN A 215 -10.35 -13.44 12.85
C ASN A 215 -11.75 -13.97 13.23
N PRO A 216 -12.28 -13.76 14.46
CA PRO A 216 -13.62 -14.20 14.82
C PRO A 216 -14.73 -13.64 13.93
N ALA A 217 -14.56 -12.46 13.33
CA ALA A 217 -15.51 -11.86 12.40
C ALA A 217 -15.68 -12.69 11.12
N PHE A 218 -14.71 -13.55 10.81
CA PHE A 218 -14.64 -14.38 9.60
C PHE A 218 -14.82 -15.88 9.92
N SER A 219 -15.44 -16.21 11.06
CA SER A 219 -15.81 -17.60 11.36
C SER A 219 -16.93 -18.09 10.44
N MET A 220 -17.05 -19.42 10.28
CA MET A 220 -18.07 -20.01 9.39
C MET A 220 -19.50 -19.58 9.76
N ASP A 221 -19.81 -19.46 11.05
CA ASP A 221 -21.14 -19.04 11.50
C ASP A 221 -21.43 -17.58 11.13
N LYS A 222 -20.44 -16.69 11.25
CA LYS A 222 -20.58 -15.30 10.80
C LYS A 222 -20.71 -15.21 9.28
N LEU A 223 -19.93 -16.00 8.53
CA LEU A 223 -20.02 -16.04 7.06
C LEU A 223 -21.39 -16.52 6.56
N LYS A 224 -22.00 -17.49 7.25
CA LYS A 224 -23.38 -17.93 6.94
C LYS A 224 -24.39 -16.79 7.10
N LEU A 225 -24.28 -16.00 8.18
CA LEU A 225 -25.13 -14.82 8.38
C LEU A 225 -24.88 -13.74 7.32
N MET A 226 -23.63 -13.49 6.96
CA MET A 226 -23.28 -12.54 5.90
C MET A 226 -23.84 -12.95 4.53
N THR A 227 -23.98 -14.25 4.26
CA THR A 227 -24.53 -14.75 2.99
C THR A 227 -25.96 -14.24 2.76
N GLN A 228 -26.80 -14.25 3.81
CA GLN A 228 -28.17 -13.73 3.70
C GLN A 228 -28.17 -12.22 3.41
N LEU A 229 -27.29 -11.45 4.06
CA LEU A 229 -27.13 -10.02 3.77
C LEU A 229 -26.67 -9.76 2.32
N MET A 230 -25.77 -10.59 1.79
CA MET A 230 -25.31 -10.50 0.40
C MET A 230 -26.45 -10.76 -0.58
N VAL A 231 -27.28 -11.76 -0.29
CA VAL A 231 -28.48 -12.08 -1.05
C VAL A 231 -29.46 -10.90 -1.05
N ASP A 232 -29.76 -10.33 0.12
CA ASP A 232 -30.68 -9.20 0.27
C ASP A 232 -30.22 -7.97 -0.52
N CYS A 233 -28.93 -7.62 -0.42
CA CYS A 233 -28.32 -6.54 -1.22
C CYS A 233 -28.44 -6.81 -2.72
N THR A 234 -28.22 -8.05 -3.15
CA THR A 234 -28.31 -8.46 -4.56
C THR A 234 -29.75 -8.37 -5.08
N PHE A 235 -30.74 -8.81 -4.28
CA PHE A 235 -32.15 -8.66 -4.63
C PHE A 235 -32.58 -7.20 -4.74
N ARG A 236 -32.12 -6.34 -3.83
CA ARG A 236 -32.39 -4.90 -3.89
C ARG A 236 -31.90 -4.28 -5.20
N MET A 237 -30.69 -4.65 -5.64
CA MET A 237 -30.15 -4.23 -6.94
C MET A 237 -31.06 -4.67 -8.11
N PHE A 238 -31.50 -5.94 -8.13
CA PHE A 238 -32.41 -6.43 -9.18
C PHE A 238 -33.78 -5.74 -9.16
N LEU A 239 -34.33 -5.47 -7.97
CA LEU A 239 -35.58 -4.72 -7.84
C LEU A 239 -35.45 -3.29 -8.38
N GLU A 240 -34.32 -2.64 -8.17
CA GLU A 240 -34.05 -1.32 -8.75
C GLU A 240 -33.95 -1.36 -10.28
N TRP A 241 -33.26 -2.35 -10.85
CA TRP A 241 -33.23 -2.54 -12.30
C TRP A 241 -34.63 -2.78 -12.87
N LYS A 242 -35.45 -3.60 -12.20
CA LYS A 242 -36.85 -3.83 -12.60
C LYS A 242 -37.69 -2.56 -12.53
N LYS A 243 -37.48 -1.70 -11.53
CA LYS A 243 -38.16 -0.39 -11.43
C LYS A 243 -37.76 0.55 -12.56
N GLN A 244 -36.47 0.62 -12.90
CA GLN A 244 -35.97 1.44 -14.02
C GLN A 244 -36.52 1.02 -15.38
N ARG A 245 -37.04 -0.21 -15.50
CA ARG A 245 -37.72 -0.70 -16.69
C ARG A 245 -39.09 -0.05 -16.94
N ASN A 246 -39.72 0.60 -15.95
CA ASN A 246 -41.04 1.25 -16.06
C ASN A 246 -42.12 0.39 -16.76
N GLY A 247 -42.01 -0.95 -16.70
CA GLY A 247 -42.95 -1.88 -17.35
C GLY A 247 -42.80 -2.03 -18.87
N VAL A 248 -41.79 -1.41 -19.50
CA VAL A 248 -41.56 -1.53 -20.95
C VAL A 248 -40.75 -2.80 -21.24
N GLU A 249 -41.21 -3.64 -22.18
CA GLU A 249 -40.53 -4.89 -22.53
C GLU A 249 -39.19 -4.72 -23.28
N THR A 250 -38.65 -3.52 -23.39
CA THR A 250 -37.41 -3.25 -24.13
C THR A 250 -36.14 -3.75 -23.41
N GLU A 251 -35.13 -4.09 -24.21
CA GLU A 251 -33.77 -4.36 -23.76
C GLU A 251 -33.16 -3.10 -23.14
N GLN A 252 -32.48 -3.27 -21.99
CA GLN A 252 -31.80 -2.17 -21.29
C GLN A 252 -30.30 -2.42 -21.21
N PHE A 253 -29.52 -1.40 -21.56
CA PHE A 253 -28.07 -1.42 -21.41
C PHE A 253 -27.67 -1.01 -19.99
N VAL A 254 -27.03 -1.91 -19.27
CA VAL A 254 -26.54 -1.66 -17.91
C VAL A 254 -25.02 -1.74 -17.88
N LEU A 255 -24.37 -0.71 -17.34
CA LEU A 255 -22.94 -0.72 -17.09
C LEU A 255 -22.63 -1.53 -15.82
N ILE A 256 -22.44 -2.84 -15.98
CA ILE A 256 -22.26 -3.81 -14.87
C ILE A 256 -21.13 -3.42 -13.89
N SER A 257 -20.06 -2.78 -14.36
CA SER A 257 -18.94 -2.37 -13.49
C SER A 257 -19.33 -1.32 -12.46
N ARG A 258 -20.25 -0.41 -12.82
CA ARG A 258 -20.81 0.58 -11.90
C ARG A 258 -21.73 -0.08 -10.89
N GLU A 259 -22.58 -0.99 -11.34
CA GLU A 259 -23.55 -1.67 -10.48
C GLU A 259 -22.85 -2.60 -9.49
N PHE A 260 -21.84 -3.37 -9.90
CA PHE A 260 -21.08 -4.21 -8.98
C PHE A 260 -20.25 -3.43 -7.96
N LYS A 261 -19.75 -2.24 -8.32
CA LYS A 261 -19.14 -1.33 -7.33
C LYS A 261 -20.15 -0.90 -6.27
N ARG A 262 -21.38 -0.56 -6.68
CA ARG A 262 -22.46 -0.20 -5.76
C ARG A 262 -22.88 -1.38 -4.88
N LEU A 263 -23.08 -2.56 -5.49
CA LEU A 263 -23.47 -3.78 -4.79
C LEU A 263 -22.45 -4.18 -3.72
N THR A 264 -21.17 -4.24 -4.07
CA THR A 264 -20.12 -4.66 -3.14
C THR A 264 -19.87 -3.63 -2.04
N ALA A 265 -20.04 -2.34 -2.34
CA ALA A 265 -20.04 -1.27 -1.36
C ALA A 265 -21.20 -1.41 -0.34
N ASP A 266 -22.41 -1.70 -0.83
CA ASP A 266 -23.59 -1.96 0.02
C ASP A 266 -23.39 -3.19 0.90
N ILE A 267 -22.87 -4.28 0.34
CA ILE A 267 -22.56 -5.52 1.06
C ILE A 267 -21.57 -5.27 2.18
N ILE A 268 -20.41 -4.63 1.92
CA ILE A 268 -19.41 -4.42 2.98
C ILE A 268 -19.91 -3.42 4.03
N ALA A 269 -20.62 -2.36 3.63
CA ALA A 269 -21.22 -1.41 4.56
C ALA A 269 -22.22 -2.08 5.50
N THR A 270 -23.04 -2.99 4.96
CA THR A 270 -24.05 -3.72 5.74
C THR A 270 -23.43 -4.81 6.61
N ALA A 271 -22.58 -5.67 6.04
CA ALA A 271 -22.04 -6.84 6.70
C ALA A 271 -20.94 -6.53 7.74
N ALA A 272 -20.12 -5.51 7.50
CA ALA A 272 -19.00 -5.17 8.38
C ALA A 272 -19.30 -4.01 9.34
N PHE A 273 -20.21 -3.09 8.99
CA PHE A 273 -20.43 -1.83 9.73
C PHE A 273 -21.89 -1.58 10.16
N GLY A 274 -22.82 -2.47 9.79
CA GLY A 274 -24.20 -2.48 10.29
C GLY A 274 -25.03 -1.25 9.93
N SER A 275 -25.45 -1.15 8.66
CA SER A 275 -26.47 -0.21 8.13
C SER A 275 -26.11 1.29 8.03
N SER A 276 -24.83 1.67 8.12
CA SER A 276 -24.36 3.04 7.84
C SER A 276 -24.03 3.25 6.34
N TYR A 277 -25.02 3.02 5.48
CA TYR A 277 -24.82 3.07 4.03
C TYR A 277 -24.49 4.48 3.53
N ALA A 278 -25.13 5.52 4.09
CA ALA A 278 -24.94 6.90 3.67
C ALA A 278 -23.50 7.42 3.94
N GLU A 279 -22.98 7.19 5.15
CA GLU A 279 -21.62 7.54 5.53
C GLU A 279 -20.60 6.66 4.81
N GLY A 280 -20.91 5.37 4.62
CA GLY A 280 -20.11 4.45 3.81
C GLY A 280 -19.90 4.97 2.37
N ILE A 281 -20.94 5.50 1.73
CA ILE A 281 -20.84 6.10 0.39
C ILE A 281 -19.81 7.23 0.33
N GLU A 282 -19.75 8.08 1.35
CA GLU A 282 -18.78 9.18 1.39
C GLU A 282 -17.33 8.65 1.51
N VAL A 283 -17.13 7.60 2.30
CA VAL A 283 -15.85 6.89 2.40
C VAL A 283 -15.45 6.33 1.04
N PHE A 284 -16.33 5.58 0.36
CA PHE A 284 -16.03 4.95 -0.93
C PHE A 284 -15.67 5.99 -2.01
N LYS A 285 -16.45 7.08 -2.11
CA LYS A 285 -16.19 8.16 -3.08
C LYS A 285 -14.83 8.80 -2.83
N SER A 286 -14.52 9.13 -1.57
CA SER A 286 -13.25 9.75 -1.20
C SER A 286 -12.05 8.81 -1.42
N GLN A 287 -12.21 7.51 -1.14
CA GLN A 287 -11.20 6.50 -1.43
C GLN A 287 -10.96 6.32 -2.93
N LEU A 288 -12.00 6.36 -3.77
CA LEU A 288 -11.86 6.29 -5.22
C LEU A 288 -11.04 7.48 -5.78
N GLU A 289 -11.22 8.68 -5.23
CA GLU A 289 -10.41 9.84 -5.59
C GLU A 289 -8.96 9.69 -5.10
N LEU A 290 -8.75 9.23 -3.86
CA LEU A 290 -7.42 8.93 -3.33
C LEU A 290 -6.69 7.87 -4.16
N GLN A 291 -7.40 6.88 -4.70
CA GLN A 291 -6.84 5.84 -5.56
C GLN A 291 -6.20 6.44 -6.82
N LYS A 292 -6.80 7.48 -7.41
CA LYS A 292 -6.23 8.19 -8.57
C LYS A 292 -4.91 8.87 -8.20
N CYS A 293 -4.87 9.55 -7.04
CA CYS A 293 -3.65 10.18 -6.52
C CYS A 293 -2.55 9.13 -6.25
N CYS A 294 -2.90 8.02 -5.61
CA CYS A 294 -1.97 6.93 -5.33
C CYS A 294 -1.39 6.30 -6.60
N ALA A 295 -2.20 6.15 -7.65
CA ALA A 295 -1.76 5.57 -8.91
C ALA A 295 -0.68 6.41 -9.59
N ALA A 296 -0.79 7.75 -9.52
CA ALA A 296 0.25 8.67 -9.98
C ALA A 296 1.52 8.52 -9.14
N ALA A 297 1.36 8.57 -7.81
CA ALA A 297 2.45 8.52 -6.83
C ALA A 297 3.29 7.24 -6.94
N LEU A 298 2.74 6.10 -7.38
CA LEU A 298 3.48 4.85 -7.59
C LEU A 298 4.68 5.01 -8.55
N THR A 299 4.58 5.91 -9.52
CA THR A 299 5.68 6.17 -10.48
C THR A 299 6.50 7.41 -10.13
N ASP A 300 6.13 8.15 -9.09
CA ASP A 300 6.86 9.34 -8.63
C ASP A 300 8.01 9.01 -7.68
N LEU A 301 8.98 9.92 -7.65
CA LEU A 301 10.05 9.90 -6.66
C LEU A 301 9.47 10.08 -5.27
N TYR A 302 9.85 9.20 -4.36
CA TYR A 302 9.53 9.37 -2.95
C TYR A 302 10.76 9.93 -2.21
N PHE A 303 10.59 11.10 -1.62
CA PHE A 303 11.54 11.65 -0.65
C PHE A 303 10.84 11.78 0.70
N PRO A 304 11.43 11.22 1.78
CA PRO A 304 10.93 11.46 3.12
C PRO A 304 10.77 12.96 3.38
N GLY A 305 9.58 13.37 3.84
CA GLY A 305 9.28 14.76 4.18
C GLY A 305 8.45 15.53 3.15
N ILE A 306 8.51 15.20 1.85
CA ILE A 306 7.74 15.92 0.82
C ILE A 306 6.22 15.83 1.06
N GLN A 307 5.77 14.73 1.66
CA GLN A 307 4.37 14.53 2.05
C GLN A 307 3.79 15.59 2.98
N TYR A 308 4.64 16.36 3.68
CA TYR A 308 4.23 17.42 4.61
C TYR A 308 4.25 18.81 3.95
N LEU A 309 4.76 18.91 2.72
CA LEU A 309 4.78 20.18 1.99
C LEU A 309 3.37 20.46 1.41
N PRO A 310 2.89 21.72 1.48
CA PRO A 310 1.56 22.10 1.00
C PRO A 310 1.51 22.21 -0.53
N THR A 311 1.79 21.11 -1.24
CA THR A 311 1.62 21.03 -2.70
C THR A 311 0.13 20.83 -3.04
N PRO A 312 -0.36 21.23 -4.23
CA PRO A 312 -1.75 21.00 -4.62
C PRO A 312 -2.20 19.55 -4.51
N SER A 313 -1.31 18.60 -4.85
CA SER A 313 -1.58 17.16 -4.73
C SER A 313 -1.67 16.71 -3.27
N ASN A 314 -0.74 17.15 -2.41
CA ASN A 314 -0.78 16.82 -0.98
C ASN A 314 -1.99 17.43 -0.29
N LEU A 315 -2.33 18.68 -0.60
CA LEU A 315 -3.53 19.35 -0.07
C LEU A 315 -4.80 18.58 -0.43
N GLN A 316 -4.92 18.10 -1.67
CA GLN A 316 -6.03 17.25 -2.08
C GLN A 316 -6.05 15.91 -1.32
N ILE A 317 -4.90 15.26 -1.16
CA ILE A 317 -4.79 14.00 -0.39
C ILE A 317 -5.20 14.24 1.07
N TRP A 318 -4.73 15.30 1.71
CA TRP A 318 -5.08 15.63 3.10
C TRP A 318 -6.57 15.91 3.25
N LYS A 319 -7.17 16.67 2.32
CA LYS A 319 -8.60 16.94 2.30
C LYS A 319 -9.42 15.64 2.21
N LEU A 320 -9.01 14.72 1.34
CA LEU A 320 -9.69 13.44 1.17
C LEU A 320 -9.49 12.51 2.37
N ASP A 321 -8.28 12.42 2.92
CA ASP A 321 -8.00 11.65 4.14
C ASP A 321 -8.82 12.17 5.33
N MET A 322 -8.94 13.50 5.48
CA MET A 322 -9.80 14.11 6.50
C MET A 322 -11.27 13.71 6.34
N LYS A 323 -11.80 13.71 5.10
CA LYS A 323 -13.19 13.27 4.83
C LYS A 323 -13.42 11.80 5.13
N VAL A 324 -12.46 10.95 4.79
CA VAL A 324 -12.52 9.51 5.12
C VAL A 324 -12.50 9.33 6.63
N ASN A 325 -11.57 9.97 7.34
CA ASN A 325 -11.46 9.91 8.80
C ASN A 325 -12.73 10.40 9.50
N SER A 326 -13.27 11.56 9.08
CA SER A 326 -14.47 12.12 9.69
C SER A 326 -15.70 11.23 9.45
N SER A 327 -15.83 10.65 8.26
CA SER A 327 -16.92 9.74 7.95
C SER A 327 -16.85 8.46 8.77
N ILE A 328 -15.68 7.80 8.81
CA ILE A 328 -15.47 6.60 9.64
C ILE A 328 -15.71 6.93 11.12
N LYS A 329 -15.22 8.07 11.60
CA LYS A 329 -15.44 8.48 12.98
C LYS A 329 -16.92 8.67 13.30
N ARG A 330 -17.72 9.24 12.40
CA ARG A 330 -19.19 9.31 12.58
C ARG A 330 -19.83 7.93 12.72
N ILE A 331 -19.37 6.94 11.94
CA ILE A 331 -19.87 5.55 12.05
C ILE A 331 -19.53 4.96 13.42
N ILE A 332 -18.30 5.18 13.88
CA ILE A 332 -17.83 4.73 15.21
C ILE A 332 -18.62 5.42 16.32
N ASP A 333 -18.72 6.75 16.28
CA ASP A 333 -19.38 7.56 17.30
C ASP A 333 -20.87 7.18 17.38
N ALA A 334 -21.57 7.00 16.25
CA ALA A 334 -22.96 6.57 16.23
C ALA A 334 -23.18 5.22 16.93
N ARG A 335 -22.23 4.28 16.79
CA ARG A 335 -22.29 2.98 17.48
C ARG A 335 -21.96 3.11 18.97
N LEU A 336 -20.99 3.95 19.32
CA LEU A 336 -20.62 4.20 20.72
C LEU A 336 -21.73 4.89 21.52
N THR A 337 -22.53 5.75 20.87
CA THR A 337 -23.65 6.45 21.51
C THR A 337 -24.96 5.68 21.49
N SER A 338 -25.01 4.52 20.82
CA SER A 338 -26.24 3.72 20.76
C SER A 338 -26.60 3.17 22.15
N GLU A 339 -27.90 3.15 22.48
CA GLU A 339 -28.39 2.71 23.81
C GLU A 339 -28.16 1.21 24.09
N SER A 340 -27.79 0.43 23.07
CA SER A 340 -27.47 -0.98 23.22
C SER A 340 -26.14 -1.18 23.94
N LYS A 341 -26.15 -1.96 25.02
CA LYS A 341 -24.93 -2.40 25.74
C LYS A 341 -24.02 -3.33 24.93
N ASP A 342 -24.52 -3.85 23.81
CA ASP A 342 -23.77 -4.69 22.88
C ASP A 342 -23.44 -3.89 21.62
N TYR A 343 -22.16 -3.85 21.23
CA TYR A 343 -21.73 -3.23 19.98
C TYR A 343 -22.07 -4.07 18.75
N GLY A 344 -22.64 -5.26 18.95
CA GLY A 344 -23.01 -6.18 17.92
C GLY A 344 -21.86 -7.09 17.53
N ASN A 345 -22.17 -8.00 16.63
CA ASN A 345 -21.31 -9.11 16.26
C ASN A 345 -20.65 -8.94 14.88
N ASP A 346 -20.83 -7.77 14.27
CA ASP A 346 -20.18 -7.37 13.02
C ASP A 346 -18.72 -6.98 13.27
N LEU A 347 -17.98 -6.71 12.19
CA LEU A 347 -16.55 -6.42 12.25
C LEU A 347 -16.24 -5.19 13.12
N LEU A 348 -17.04 -4.13 12.99
CA LEU A 348 -16.91 -2.94 13.80
C LEU A 348 -17.22 -3.24 15.27
N GLY A 349 -18.29 -3.98 15.56
CA GLY A 349 -18.67 -4.39 16.90
C GLY A 349 -17.54 -5.13 17.61
N ILE A 350 -16.92 -6.11 16.93
CA ILE A 350 -15.77 -6.86 17.47
C ILE A 350 -14.59 -5.94 17.79
N MET A 351 -14.29 -4.97 16.93
CA MET A 351 -13.24 -3.99 17.17
C MET A 351 -13.54 -3.07 18.36
N LEU A 352 -14.80 -2.61 18.51
CA LEU A 352 -15.22 -1.77 19.63
C LEU A 352 -15.21 -2.55 20.95
N THR A 353 -15.61 -3.82 20.96
CA THR A 353 -15.46 -4.70 22.12
C THR A 353 -13.99 -4.86 22.52
N ALA A 354 -13.09 -4.98 21.53
CA ALA A 354 -11.65 -5.02 21.77
C ALA A 354 -11.10 -3.70 22.35
N ALA A 355 -11.64 -2.55 21.94
CA ALA A 355 -11.24 -1.26 22.52
C ALA A 355 -11.52 -1.14 24.02
N SER A 356 -12.61 -1.76 24.47
CA SER A 356 -13.00 -1.81 25.88
C SER A 356 -12.23 -2.87 26.70
N SER A 357 -11.33 -3.64 26.08
CA SER A 357 -10.53 -4.63 26.80
C SER A 357 -9.45 -4.00 27.68
N ASN A 358 -9.25 -4.59 28.87
CA ASN A 358 -8.16 -4.22 29.79
C ASN A 358 -6.86 -5.00 29.50
N GLU A 359 -6.92 -6.06 28.69
CA GLU A 359 -5.75 -6.84 28.32
C GLU A 359 -5.04 -6.20 27.12
N SER A 360 -3.77 -5.80 27.29
CA SER A 360 -2.99 -5.14 26.23
C SER A 360 -2.88 -5.97 24.94
N GLU A 361 -2.89 -7.30 25.05
CA GLU A 361 -2.85 -8.23 23.91
C GLU A 361 -4.19 -8.32 23.13
N LYS A 362 -5.29 -7.84 23.71
CA LYS A 362 -6.63 -7.85 23.10
C LYS A 362 -7.18 -6.44 22.88
N LYS A 363 -6.43 -5.41 23.25
CA LYS A 363 -6.84 -4.02 23.14
C LYS A 363 -6.50 -3.44 21.76
N MET A 364 -7.43 -2.65 21.23
CA MET A 364 -7.24 -1.87 20.01
C MET A 364 -7.68 -0.42 20.29
N SER A 365 -6.84 0.55 19.95
CA SER A 365 -7.16 1.98 20.09
C SER A 365 -8.16 2.43 19.03
N ILE A 366 -8.89 3.51 19.29
CA ILE A 366 -9.83 4.08 18.31
C ILE A 366 -9.12 4.47 17.00
N ASP A 367 -7.88 4.98 17.08
CA ASP A 367 -7.10 5.29 15.88
C ASP A 367 -6.77 4.03 15.06
N GLU A 368 -6.40 2.93 15.71
CA GLU A 368 -6.21 1.64 15.03
C GLU A 368 -7.51 1.14 14.39
N ILE A 369 -8.64 1.31 15.05
CA ILE A 369 -9.96 0.95 14.51
C ILE A 369 -10.26 1.78 13.25
N ILE A 370 -10.00 3.09 13.25
CA ILE A 370 -10.19 3.94 12.07
C ILE A 370 -9.33 3.44 10.90
N GLU A 371 -8.07 3.09 11.15
CA GLU A 371 -7.15 2.60 10.13
C GLU A 371 -7.54 1.21 9.60
N GLU A 372 -8.10 0.33 10.45
CA GLU A 372 -8.68 -0.95 10.02
C GLU A 372 -9.98 -0.73 9.22
N CYS A 373 -10.86 0.17 9.64
CA CYS A 373 -12.06 0.53 8.89
C CYS A 373 -11.71 0.98 7.47
N LYS A 374 -10.71 1.88 7.30
CA LYS A 374 -10.21 2.27 5.97
C LYS A 374 -9.79 1.07 5.14
N THR A 375 -9.10 0.13 5.78
CA THR A 375 -8.57 -1.09 5.15
C THR A 375 -9.72 -1.95 4.62
N PHE A 376 -10.71 -2.23 5.46
CA PHE A 376 -11.84 -3.10 5.09
C PHE A 376 -12.80 -2.44 4.10
N PHE A 377 -13.10 -1.14 4.26
CA PHE A 377 -13.87 -0.40 3.27
C PHE A 377 -13.20 -0.48 1.90
N PHE A 378 -11.90 -0.18 1.82
CA PHE A 378 -11.18 -0.21 0.55
C PHE A 378 -11.08 -1.62 -0.04
N ALA A 379 -10.58 -2.58 0.75
CA ALA A 379 -10.26 -3.92 0.26
C ALA A 379 -11.51 -4.73 -0.11
N GLY A 380 -12.60 -4.57 0.65
CA GLY A 380 -13.81 -5.38 0.51
C GLY A 380 -14.63 -5.11 -0.75
N HIS A 381 -14.72 -3.85 -1.19
CA HIS A 381 -15.59 -3.49 -2.32
C HIS A 381 -14.86 -3.48 -3.68
N GLU A 382 -13.74 -2.77 -3.83
CA GLU A 382 -13.09 -2.61 -5.13
C GLU A 382 -12.60 -3.95 -5.70
N THR A 383 -12.03 -4.83 -4.88
CA THR A 383 -11.50 -6.12 -5.36
C THR A 383 -12.63 -7.04 -5.84
N THR A 384 -13.69 -7.16 -5.05
CA THR A 384 -14.87 -7.98 -5.36
C THR A 384 -15.62 -7.42 -6.57
N ALA A 385 -15.78 -6.09 -6.68
CA ALA A 385 -16.45 -5.46 -7.82
C ALA A 385 -15.70 -5.74 -9.13
N ASN A 386 -14.37 -5.64 -9.12
CA ASN A 386 -13.55 -5.97 -10.27
C ASN A 386 -13.66 -7.46 -10.62
N LEU A 387 -13.62 -8.35 -9.63
CA LEU A 387 -13.82 -9.79 -9.85
C LEU A 387 -15.16 -10.07 -10.55
N LEU A 388 -16.28 -9.56 -10.00
CA LEU A 388 -17.62 -9.75 -10.57
C LEU A 388 -17.73 -9.18 -12.00
N THR A 389 -17.11 -8.03 -12.25
CA THR A 389 -17.08 -7.41 -13.58
C THR A 389 -16.37 -8.31 -14.59
N TRP A 390 -15.17 -8.80 -14.24
CA TRP A 390 -14.42 -9.70 -15.11
C TRP A 390 -15.11 -11.05 -15.29
N SER A 391 -15.66 -11.64 -14.22
CA SER A 391 -16.43 -12.89 -14.30
C SER A 391 -17.61 -12.75 -15.27
N THR A 392 -18.40 -11.68 -15.14
CA THR A 392 -19.59 -11.47 -15.98
C THR A 392 -19.20 -11.20 -17.43
N MET A 393 -18.14 -10.41 -17.65
CA MET A 393 -17.59 -10.18 -18.99
C MET A 393 -17.14 -11.51 -19.64
N LEU A 394 -16.36 -12.33 -18.93
CA LEU A 394 -15.89 -13.62 -19.44
C LEU A 394 -17.04 -14.60 -19.71
N LEU A 395 -18.05 -14.65 -18.84
CA LEU A 395 -19.25 -15.46 -19.06
C LEU A 395 -20.07 -14.99 -20.27
N SER A 396 -20.06 -13.69 -20.57
CA SER A 396 -20.71 -13.16 -21.77
C SER A 396 -19.99 -13.56 -23.07
N LEU A 397 -18.67 -13.78 -23.01
CA LEU A 397 -17.84 -14.25 -24.13
C LEU A 397 -17.83 -15.79 -24.26
N HIS A 398 -18.07 -16.51 -23.16
CA HIS A 398 -18.07 -17.97 -23.10
C HIS A 398 -19.44 -18.51 -22.66
N GLN A 399 -20.43 -18.45 -23.58
CA GLN A 399 -21.81 -18.84 -23.29
C GLN A 399 -21.96 -20.33 -22.92
N ASP A 400 -21.08 -21.21 -23.42
CA ASP A 400 -21.07 -22.63 -23.06
C ASP A 400 -20.79 -22.82 -21.55
N TRP A 401 -19.89 -22.02 -20.99
CA TRP A 401 -19.63 -21.99 -19.55
C TRP A 401 -20.77 -21.34 -18.78
N GLN A 402 -21.38 -20.29 -19.33
CA GLN A 402 -22.54 -19.66 -18.71
C GLN A 402 -23.70 -20.66 -18.53
N GLU A 403 -23.99 -21.48 -19.53
CA GLU A 403 -25.05 -22.49 -19.44
C GLU A 403 -24.70 -23.59 -18.44
N LYS A 404 -23.47 -24.13 -18.49
CA LYS A 404 -23.01 -25.15 -17.51
C LYS A 404 -23.12 -24.67 -16.06
N LEU A 405 -22.77 -23.41 -15.79
CA LEU A 405 -22.91 -22.83 -14.45
C LEU A 405 -24.37 -22.65 -14.06
N ARG A 406 -25.23 -22.24 -15.01
CA ARG A 406 -26.67 -22.09 -14.79
C ARG A 406 -27.33 -23.43 -14.47
N GLU A 407 -26.97 -24.48 -15.21
CA GLU A 407 -27.41 -25.86 -14.94
C GLU A 407 -26.98 -26.34 -13.56
N GLU A 408 -25.72 -26.12 -13.16
CA GLU A 408 -25.26 -26.46 -11.80
C GLU A 408 -26.10 -25.75 -10.74
N VAL A 409 -26.34 -24.44 -10.90
CA VAL A 409 -27.17 -23.66 -9.97
C VAL A 409 -28.60 -24.20 -9.92
N PHE A 410 -29.21 -24.53 -11.05
CA PHE A 410 -30.57 -25.09 -11.06
C PHE A 410 -30.65 -26.49 -10.44
N ASN A 411 -29.63 -27.32 -10.61
CA ASN A 411 -29.58 -28.67 -10.05
C ASN A 411 -29.38 -28.64 -8.53
N GLU A 412 -28.49 -27.79 -8.03
CA GLU A 412 -28.13 -27.74 -6.60
C GLU A 412 -29.08 -26.85 -5.79
N CYS A 413 -29.51 -25.70 -6.33
CA CYS A 413 -30.40 -24.77 -5.64
C CYS A 413 -31.87 -25.06 -5.89
N GLY A 414 -32.23 -25.51 -7.09
CA GLY A 414 -33.61 -25.50 -7.59
C GLY A 414 -33.97 -24.16 -8.26
N LYS A 415 -34.86 -24.19 -9.25
CA LYS A 415 -35.16 -23.03 -10.13
C LYS A 415 -35.72 -21.80 -9.40
N ASP A 416 -36.54 -22.02 -8.36
CA ASP A 416 -37.25 -20.94 -7.66
C ASP A 416 -36.70 -20.66 -6.25
N LYS A 417 -35.55 -21.25 -5.91
CA LYS A 417 -34.96 -21.10 -4.57
C LYS A 417 -33.78 -20.15 -4.59
N ILE A 418 -33.72 -19.35 -3.54
CA ILE A 418 -32.61 -18.44 -3.29
C ILE A 418 -31.42 -19.25 -2.75
N PRO A 419 -30.21 -19.11 -3.32
CA PRO A 419 -29.03 -19.79 -2.80
C PRO A 419 -28.72 -19.37 -1.36
N ASP A 420 -28.48 -20.34 -0.48
CA ASP A 420 -27.99 -20.12 0.87
C ASP A 420 -26.52 -20.53 1.02
N ALA A 421 -25.97 -20.36 2.22
CA ALA A 421 -24.56 -20.66 2.48
C ALA A 421 -24.21 -22.14 2.28
N GLU A 422 -25.14 -23.06 2.57
CA GLU A 422 -24.92 -24.49 2.38
C GLU A 422 -24.90 -24.85 0.89
N THR A 423 -25.85 -24.31 0.14
CA THR A 423 -25.98 -24.56 -1.30
C THR A 423 -24.80 -23.95 -2.07
N CYS A 424 -24.33 -22.75 -1.69
CA CYS A 424 -23.12 -22.15 -2.25
C CYS A 424 -21.87 -23.04 -2.10
N SER A 425 -21.80 -23.86 -1.04
CA SER A 425 -20.69 -24.80 -0.85
C SER A 425 -20.74 -25.99 -1.81
N LYS A 426 -21.91 -26.31 -2.37
CA LYS A 426 -22.13 -27.41 -3.32
C LYS A 426 -21.83 -27.02 -4.77
N LEU A 427 -21.81 -25.72 -5.10
CA LEU A 427 -21.53 -25.19 -6.44
C LEU A 427 -20.05 -25.31 -6.83
N LYS A 428 -19.61 -26.50 -7.25
CA LYS A 428 -18.20 -26.80 -7.53
C LYS A 428 -17.68 -26.06 -8.76
N LEU A 429 -18.45 -26.00 -9.84
CA LEU A 429 -18.07 -25.33 -11.08
C LEU A 429 -18.03 -23.82 -10.91
N VAL A 430 -19.01 -23.23 -10.20
CA VAL A 430 -18.99 -21.80 -9.88
C VAL A 430 -17.74 -21.46 -9.05
N ASN A 431 -17.46 -22.24 -8.00
CA ASN A 431 -16.28 -22.04 -7.15
C ASN A 431 -14.95 -22.24 -7.90
N ALA A 432 -14.91 -23.16 -8.87
CA ALA A 432 -13.75 -23.35 -9.74
C ALA A 432 -13.58 -22.19 -10.74
N ASN A 433 -14.67 -21.64 -11.29
CA ASN A 433 -14.62 -20.53 -12.23
C ASN A 433 -14.14 -19.24 -11.55
N CYS A 434 -14.63 -18.93 -10.34
CA CYS A 434 -14.12 -17.80 -9.55
C CYS A 434 -12.59 -17.82 -9.37
N LYS A 435 -11.95 -19.00 -9.38
CA LYS A 435 -10.49 -19.15 -9.29
C LYS A 435 -9.75 -18.98 -10.63
N ARG A 436 -10.46 -19.07 -11.76
CA ARG A 436 -9.91 -18.97 -13.12
C ARG A 436 -9.98 -17.56 -13.70
N VAL A 437 -10.75 -16.66 -13.09
CA VAL A 437 -10.84 -15.26 -13.51
C VAL A 437 -9.48 -14.58 -13.33
N PRO A 438 -8.96 -13.88 -14.36
CA PRO A 438 -7.71 -13.14 -14.25
C PRO A 438 -7.79 -12.14 -13.10
N CYS A 439 -6.90 -12.26 -12.13
CA CYS A 439 -6.79 -11.32 -11.02
C CYS A 439 -6.02 -10.07 -11.50
N GLY A 440 -6.74 -9.04 -11.95
CA GLY A 440 -6.19 -7.81 -12.56
C GLY A 440 -5.96 -6.58 -11.69
#